data_AF-A0AAV6QEX9-F1
#
_entry.id   AF-A0AAV6QEX9-F1
#
_cell.length_a   1.000
_cell.length_b   1.000
_cell.length_c   1.000
_cell.angle_alpha   90.00
_cell.angle_beta   90.00
_cell.angle_gamma   90.00
#
_symmetry.space_group_name_H-M   'P 1'
#
loop_
_entity.id
_entity.type
_entity.pdbx_description
1 polymer ?
#
loop_
_entity_poly.entity_id
_entity_poly.type
_entity_poly.pdbx_seq_one_letter_code
_entity_poly.pdbx_strand_id
1 'polypeptide(L)'
;MEELHKDQEKAQQLHSSFDTFLKDEDAAKTVAKAKRERNEVVQKSEQIERLQEETAQLTHGKHKLRHQVQKHTVYQHIMEQVVNMTKFKDAELLADHLESQLHLREQLCQREREAQEQVDQQRKQAATLDDQHNLMLLQKNNQLSQLQKRMEETRSEALTWERKWNHIQETAAKKTLLLGQIKMATLNLYEMTSDTLEAEEGENMNDTEKQLYKIKMFIQDYKDIVQQTQRVTDKKPRQKVPSTPH
;
A
#
# COMPACT_ATOMS: atom_id res chain seq x y z
N MET A 1 -77.16 3.05 135.00
CA MET A 1 -77.14 4.46 134.55
C MET A 1 -75.80 4.85 133.93
N GLU A 2 -74.65 4.33 134.38
CA GLU A 2 -73.35 4.57 133.73
C GLU A 2 -73.14 3.82 132.40
N GLU A 3 -73.72 2.63 132.20
CA GLU A 3 -73.57 1.88 130.94
C GLU A 3 -74.29 2.53 129.75
N LEU A 4 -75.46 3.13 129.97
CA LEU A 4 -76.27 3.80 128.94
C LEU A 4 -75.64 5.08 128.40
N HIS A 5 -74.96 5.84 129.28
CA HIS A 5 -74.26 7.08 128.87
C HIS A 5 -72.98 6.78 128.08
N LYS A 6 -72.30 5.69 128.44
CA LYS A 6 -71.09 5.21 127.77
C LYS A 6 -71.38 4.63 126.38
N ASP A 7 -72.55 4.00 126.21
CA ASP A 7 -73.01 3.52 124.90
C ASP A 7 -73.53 4.65 124.01
N GLN A 8 -74.12 5.70 124.57
CA GLN A 8 -74.54 6.89 123.81
C GLN A 8 -73.35 7.72 123.31
N GLU A 9 -72.29 7.89 124.11
CA GLU A 9 -71.04 8.53 123.67
C GLU A 9 -70.31 7.70 122.59
N LYS A 10 -70.29 6.36 122.73
CA LYS A 10 -69.75 5.47 121.69
C LYS A 10 -70.56 5.54 120.40
N ALA A 11 -71.89 5.62 120.48
CA ALA A 11 -72.74 5.75 119.30
C ALA A 11 -72.50 7.08 118.58
N GLN A 12 -72.36 8.19 119.31
CA GLN A 12 -72.02 9.50 118.73
C GLN A 12 -70.60 9.53 118.14
N GLN A 13 -69.63 8.89 118.78
CA GLN A 13 -68.27 8.76 118.22
C GLN A 13 -68.25 7.87 116.97
N LEU A 14 -69.01 6.77 116.94
CA LEU A 14 -69.16 5.92 115.76
C LEU A 14 -69.87 6.67 114.62
N HIS A 15 -70.90 7.46 114.91
CA HIS A 15 -71.59 8.25 113.89
C HIS A 15 -70.70 9.36 113.33
N SER A 16 -69.94 10.04 114.20
CA SER A 16 -68.95 11.03 113.79
C SER A 16 -67.82 10.39 112.98
N SER A 17 -67.32 9.21 113.40
CA SER A 17 -66.29 8.47 112.67
C SER A 17 -66.81 7.96 111.32
N PHE A 18 -68.08 7.57 111.24
CA PHE A 18 -68.71 7.12 110.00
C PHE A 18 -68.97 8.28 109.03
N ASP A 19 -69.39 9.45 109.52
CA ASP A 19 -69.54 10.65 108.70
C ASP A 19 -68.18 11.19 108.22
N THR A 20 -67.13 11.11 109.04
CA THR A 20 -65.76 11.40 108.57
C THR A 20 -65.30 10.37 107.54
N PHE A 21 -65.60 9.08 107.75
CA PHE A 21 -65.28 8.03 106.79
C PHE A 21 -66.02 8.21 105.44
N LEU A 22 -67.31 8.57 105.45
CA LEU A 22 -68.07 8.85 104.23
C LEU A 22 -67.55 10.09 103.51
N LYS A 23 -67.21 11.16 104.24
CA LYS A 23 -66.58 12.35 103.66
C LYS A 23 -65.20 12.03 103.07
N ASP A 24 -64.40 11.20 103.74
CA ASP A 24 -63.08 10.78 103.27
C ASP A 24 -63.19 9.83 102.06
N GLU A 25 -64.18 8.94 102.03
CA GLU A 25 -64.51 8.04 100.91
C GLU A 25 -65.00 8.84 99.69
N ASP A 26 -65.91 9.80 99.87
CA ASP A 26 -66.39 10.67 98.80
C ASP A 26 -65.29 11.64 98.32
N ALA A 27 -64.47 12.17 99.22
CA ALA A 27 -63.28 12.93 98.85
C ALA A 27 -62.29 12.04 98.06
N ALA A 28 -62.07 10.79 98.48
CA ALA A 28 -61.23 9.83 97.77
C ALA A 28 -61.77 9.48 96.38
N LYS A 29 -63.09 9.29 96.22
CA LYS A 29 -63.74 9.07 94.92
C LYS A 29 -63.61 10.29 94.00
N THR A 30 -63.77 11.49 94.55
CA THR A 30 -63.63 12.75 93.81
C THR A 30 -62.18 12.94 93.34
N VAL A 31 -61.21 12.66 94.22
CA VAL A 31 -59.78 12.69 93.90
C VAL A 31 -59.43 11.62 92.85
N ALA A 32 -59.98 10.41 92.96
CA ALA A 32 -59.76 9.34 92.00
C ALA A 32 -60.34 9.67 90.62
N LYS A 33 -61.53 10.27 90.55
CA LYS A 33 -62.14 10.74 89.30
C LYS A 33 -61.32 11.86 88.66
N ALA A 34 -60.91 12.87 89.45
CA ALA A 34 -60.04 13.95 88.99
C ALA A 34 -58.68 13.42 88.50
N LYS A 35 -58.13 12.37 89.14
CA LYS A 35 -56.88 11.72 88.70
C LYS A 35 -57.05 10.96 87.39
N ARG A 36 -58.18 10.27 87.17
CA ARG A 36 -58.50 9.60 85.89
C ARG A 36 -58.66 10.61 84.76
N GLU A 37 -59.44 11.67 84.99
CA GLU A 37 -59.63 12.74 84.01
C GLU A 37 -58.29 13.41 83.68
N ARG A 38 -57.44 13.67 84.68
CA ARG A 38 -56.10 14.23 84.47
C ARG A 38 -55.21 13.29 83.65
N ASN A 39 -55.25 11.98 83.91
CA ASN A 39 -54.50 11.00 83.14
C ASN A 39 -55.01 10.88 81.69
N GLU A 40 -56.33 10.92 81.48
CA GLU A 40 -56.92 10.94 80.13
C GLU A 40 -56.55 12.19 79.35
N VAL A 41 -56.52 13.36 80.01
CA VAL A 41 -56.04 14.61 79.41
C VAL A 41 -54.59 14.49 78.99
N VAL A 42 -53.73 13.90 79.83
CA VAL A 42 -52.30 13.67 79.51
C VAL A 42 -52.12 12.72 78.34
N GLN A 43 -52.85 11.59 78.30
CA GLN A 43 -52.76 10.65 77.18
C GLN A 43 -53.26 11.26 75.87
N LYS A 44 -54.35 12.03 75.91
CA LYS A 44 -54.86 12.75 74.74
C LYS A 44 -53.90 13.85 74.30
N SER A 45 -53.25 14.56 75.22
CA SER A 45 -52.23 15.56 74.86
C SER A 45 -51.01 14.92 74.20
N GLU A 46 -50.53 13.78 74.69
CA GLU A 46 -49.43 13.03 74.05
C GLU A 46 -49.81 12.48 72.68
N GLN A 47 -51.07 12.08 72.48
CA GLN A 47 -51.57 11.67 71.17
C GLN A 47 -51.69 12.86 70.20
N ILE A 48 -52.17 14.01 70.69
CA ILE A 48 -52.23 15.24 69.90
C ILE A 48 -50.82 15.66 69.47
N GLU A 49 -49.85 15.62 70.38
CA GLU A 49 -48.46 15.96 70.08
C GLU A 49 -47.85 15.01 69.03
N ARG A 50 -48.04 13.69 69.18
CA ARG A 50 -47.60 12.70 68.18
C ARG A 50 -48.25 12.93 66.81
N LEU A 51 -49.56 13.16 66.78
CA LEU A 51 -50.28 13.44 65.54
C LEU A 51 -49.83 14.77 64.92
N GLN A 52 -49.50 15.78 65.72
CA GLN A 52 -48.95 17.04 65.26
C GLN A 52 -47.56 16.86 64.64
N GLU A 53 -46.68 16.08 65.25
CA GLU A 53 -45.38 15.73 64.69
C GLU A 53 -45.51 14.97 63.37
N GLU A 54 -46.37 13.96 63.31
CA GLU A 54 -46.63 13.19 62.09
C GLU A 54 -47.19 14.09 60.98
N THR A 55 -48.15 14.96 61.32
CA THR A 55 -48.72 15.92 60.37
C THR A 55 -47.62 16.87 59.87
N ALA A 56 -46.73 17.34 60.74
CA ALA A 56 -45.62 18.21 60.34
C ALA A 56 -44.65 17.51 59.37
N GLN A 57 -44.29 16.25 59.64
CA GLN A 57 -43.42 15.46 58.77
C GLN A 57 -44.07 15.19 57.40
N LEU A 58 -45.34 14.80 57.38
CA LEU A 58 -46.09 14.59 56.15
C LEU A 58 -46.22 15.89 55.33
N THR A 59 -46.46 17.01 55.99
CA THR A 59 -46.56 18.32 55.34
C THR A 59 -45.22 18.73 54.73
N HIS A 60 -44.11 18.49 55.44
CA HIS A 60 -42.77 18.71 54.92
C HIS A 60 -42.47 17.83 53.70
N GLY A 61 -42.77 16.53 53.77
CA GLY A 61 -42.62 15.60 52.65
C GLY A 61 -43.44 16.02 51.42
N LYS A 62 -44.70 16.41 51.63
CA LYS A 62 -45.57 16.94 50.56
C LYS A 62 -45.00 18.19 49.92
N HIS A 63 -44.46 19.13 50.71
CA HIS A 63 -43.82 20.32 50.17
C HIS A 63 -42.59 19.99 49.31
N LYS A 64 -41.76 19.04 49.76
CA LYS A 64 -40.58 18.58 49.02
C LYS A 64 -40.96 17.93 47.68
N LEU A 65 -41.96 17.04 47.67
CA LEU A 65 -42.48 16.46 46.43
C LEU A 65 -43.07 17.53 45.51
N ARG A 66 -43.89 18.44 46.05
CA ARG A 66 -44.50 19.52 45.26
C ARG A 66 -43.44 20.41 44.60
N HIS A 67 -42.38 20.72 45.31
CA HIS A 67 -41.25 21.46 44.76
C HIS A 67 -40.55 20.69 43.64
N GLN A 68 -40.33 19.39 43.80
CA GLN A 68 -39.79 18.55 42.73
C GLN A 68 -40.70 18.52 41.50
N VAL A 69 -42.02 18.35 41.66
CA VAL A 69 -42.95 18.38 40.53
C VAL A 69 -42.91 19.74 39.82
N GLN A 70 -42.95 20.85 40.57
CA GLN A 70 -42.85 22.20 40.01
C GLN A 70 -41.54 22.46 39.28
N LYS A 71 -40.43 21.82 39.67
CA LYS A 71 -39.18 21.92 38.92
C LYS A 71 -39.29 21.25 37.56
N HIS A 72 -40.05 20.16 37.44
CA HIS A 72 -40.16 19.39 36.21
C HIS A 72 -41.28 19.84 35.27
N THR A 73 -42.20 20.70 35.72
CA THR A 73 -43.29 21.23 34.87
C THR A 73 -42.79 21.99 33.65
N VAL A 74 -41.60 22.61 33.72
CA VAL A 74 -40.98 23.29 32.56
C VAL A 74 -40.70 22.28 31.44
N TYR A 75 -40.15 21.12 31.77
CA TYR A 75 -39.87 20.07 30.78
C TYR A 75 -41.15 19.45 30.24
N GLN A 76 -42.16 19.25 31.09
CA GLN A 76 -43.47 18.77 30.66
C GLN A 76 -44.11 19.74 29.65
N HIS A 77 -44.08 21.04 29.92
CA HIS A 77 -44.64 22.05 29.00
C HIS A 77 -43.92 22.07 27.66
N ILE A 78 -42.59 22.00 27.68
CA ILE A 78 -41.79 21.93 26.45
C ILE A 78 -42.15 20.65 25.67
N MET A 79 -42.26 19.51 26.34
CA MET A 79 -42.57 18.24 25.68
C MET A 79 -43.99 18.23 25.10
N GLU A 80 -44.96 18.78 25.81
CA GLU A 80 -46.32 18.99 25.30
C GLU A 80 -46.34 19.91 24.07
N GLN A 81 -45.55 21.00 24.08
CA GLN A 81 -45.41 21.86 22.90
C GLN A 81 -44.82 21.11 21.70
N VAL A 82 -43.75 20.33 21.93
CA VAL A 82 -43.12 19.54 20.86
C VAL A 82 -44.08 18.48 20.33
N VAL A 83 -44.82 17.79 21.20
CA VAL A 83 -45.86 16.82 20.78
C VAL A 83 -46.92 17.51 19.93
N ASN A 84 -47.42 18.68 20.35
CA ASN A 84 -48.41 19.47 19.59
C ASN A 84 -47.90 19.95 18.22
N MET A 85 -46.59 20.14 18.06
CA MET A 85 -45.96 20.48 16.78
C MET A 85 -45.73 19.26 15.88
N THR A 86 -45.97 18.06 16.39
CA THR A 86 -45.73 16.80 15.69
C THR A 86 -47.01 15.98 15.54
N LYS A 87 -46.90 14.83 14.89
CA LYS A 87 -48.01 13.90 14.65
C LYS A 87 -48.23 12.88 15.79
N PHE A 88 -47.43 12.96 16.87
CA PHE A 88 -47.48 12.00 17.96
C PHE A 88 -48.59 12.36 18.95
N LYS A 89 -49.17 11.34 19.59
CA LYS A 89 -50.32 11.52 20.49
C LYS A 89 -49.88 11.96 21.89
N ASP A 90 -48.71 11.51 22.32
CA ASP A 90 -48.15 11.78 23.64
C ASP A 90 -46.61 11.84 23.56
N ALA A 91 -46.02 12.26 24.67
CA ALA A 91 -44.57 12.41 24.80
C ALA A 91 -43.83 11.08 24.79
N GLU A 92 -44.47 9.99 25.22
CA GLU A 92 -43.88 8.65 25.30
C GLU A 92 -43.67 8.08 23.89
N LEU A 93 -44.70 8.12 23.04
CA LEU A 93 -44.61 7.67 21.64
C LEU A 93 -43.62 8.51 20.83
N LEU A 94 -43.50 9.81 21.13
CA LEU A 94 -42.47 10.66 20.53
C LEU A 94 -41.06 10.23 21.00
N ALA A 95 -40.88 9.96 22.29
CA ALA A 95 -39.61 9.51 22.84
C ALA A 95 -39.19 8.14 22.26
N ASP A 96 -40.10 7.17 22.21
CA ASP A 96 -39.86 5.85 21.63
C ASP A 96 -39.46 5.95 20.15
N HIS A 97 -40.10 6.85 19.40
CA HIS A 97 -39.74 7.09 18.01
C HIS A 97 -38.34 7.70 17.88
N LEU A 98 -38.01 8.70 18.69
CA LEU A 98 -36.70 9.33 18.69
C LEU A 98 -35.60 8.34 19.10
N GLU A 99 -35.85 7.50 20.09
CA GLU A 99 -34.92 6.44 20.51
C GLU A 99 -34.70 5.43 19.38
N SER A 100 -35.78 5.00 18.71
CA SER A 100 -35.69 4.13 17.54
C SER A 100 -34.89 4.78 16.40
N GLN A 101 -35.07 6.08 16.16
CA GLN A 101 -34.31 6.83 15.15
C GLN A 101 -32.84 6.98 15.52
N LEU A 102 -32.52 7.23 16.79
CA LEU A 102 -31.15 7.31 17.28
C LEU A 102 -30.45 5.96 17.11
N HIS A 103 -31.13 4.86 17.46
CA HIS A 103 -30.60 3.52 17.26
C HIS A 103 -30.35 3.21 15.79
N LEU A 104 -31.31 3.54 14.91
CA LEU A 104 -31.14 3.37 13.46
C LEU A 104 -29.97 4.20 12.92
N ARG A 105 -29.83 5.44 13.38
CA ARG A 105 -28.71 6.31 12.98
C ARG A 105 -27.38 5.69 13.38
N GLU A 106 -27.28 5.15 14.59
CA GLU A 106 -26.07 4.50 15.07
C GLU A 106 -25.70 3.26 14.23
N GLN A 107 -26.69 2.43 13.91
CA GLN A 107 -26.49 1.29 13.00
C GLN A 107 -26.03 1.72 11.60
N LEU A 108 -26.62 2.78 11.05
CA LEU A 108 -26.23 3.31 9.74
C LEU A 108 -24.81 3.86 9.75
N CYS A 109 -24.44 4.65 10.76
CA CYS A 109 -23.08 5.16 10.91
C CYS A 109 -22.07 4.01 11.08
N GLN A 110 -22.42 2.95 11.81
CA GLN A 110 -21.54 1.79 11.94
C GLN A 110 -21.32 1.10 10.59
N ARG A 111 -22.40 0.85 9.85
CA ARG A 111 -22.33 0.24 8.53
C ARG A 111 -21.57 1.11 7.52
N GLU A 112 -21.75 2.42 7.57
CA GLU A 112 -21.01 3.37 6.74
C GLU A 112 -19.50 3.32 7.04
N ARG A 113 -19.12 3.28 8.32
CA ARG A 113 -17.71 3.13 8.72
C ARG A 113 -17.12 1.83 8.21
N GLU A 114 -17.82 0.71 8.37
CA GLU A 114 -17.36 -0.60 7.87
C GLU A 114 -17.21 -0.62 6.35
N ALA A 115 -18.16 -0.03 5.61
CA ALA A 115 -18.08 0.09 4.17
C ALA A 115 -16.89 0.97 3.74
N GLN A 116 -16.66 2.08 4.44
CA GLN A 116 -15.54 2.98 4.17
C GLN A 116 -14.19 2.28 4.44
N GLU A 117 -14.08 1.54 5.54
CA GLU A 117 -12.89 0.74 5.84
C GLU A 117 -12.61 -0.32 4.76
N GLN A 118 -13.64 -0.99 4.25
CA GLN A 118 -13.50 -1.94 3.14
C GLN A 118 -13.03 -1.25 1.86
N VAL A 119 -13.59 -0.08 1.53
CA VAL A 119 -13.16 0.72 0.37
C VAL A 119 -11.70 1.14 0.53
N ASP A 120 -11.31 1.60 1.71
CA ASP A 120 -9.93 2.02 1.96
C ASP A 120 -8.95 0.85 1.94
N GLN A 121 -9.36 -0.34 2.40
CA GLN A 121 -8.57 -1.56 2.28
C GLN A 121 -8.40 -1.98 0.82
N GLN A 122 -9.46 -1.95 0.02
CA GLN A 122 -9.39 -2.25 -1.42
C GLN A 122 -8.53 -1.23 -2.17
N ARG A 123 -8.63 0.07 -1.84
CA ARG A 123 -7.77 1.12 -2.41
C ARG A 123 -6.30 0.88 -2.08
N LYS A 124 -5.97 0.52 -0.83
CA LYS A 124 -4.60 0.16 -0.44
C LYS A 124 -4.09 -1.05 -1.22
N GLN A 125 -4.89 -2.10 -1.35
CA GLN A 125 -4.53 -3.29 -2.14
C GLN A 125 -4.30 -2.95 -3.62
N ALA A 126 -5.19 -2.16 -4.22
CA ALA A 126 -5.04 -1.70 -5.60
C ALA A 126 -3.76 -0.89 -5.80
N ALA A 127 -3.45 0.04 -4.89
CA ALA A 127 -2.20 0.82 -4.94
C ALA A 127 -0.96 -0.08 -4.86
N THR A 128 -0.95 -1.06 -3.94
CA THR A 128 0.18 -2.00 -3.83
C THR A 128 0.37 -2.87 -5.08
N LEU A 129 -0.73 -3.27 -5.74
CA LEU A 129 -0.66 -4.03 -6.98
C LEU A 129 -0.15 -3.18 -8.13
N ASP A 130 -0.57 -1.92 -8.21
CA ASP A 130 -0.08 -0.97 -9.22
C ASP A 130 1.42 -0.72 -9.05
N ASP A 131 1.89 -0.47 -7.82
CA ASP A 131 3.32 -0.31 -7.51
C ASP A 131 4.14 -1.54 -7.91
N GLN A 132 3.64 -2.74 -7.60
CA GLN A 132 4.30 -4.00 -7.98
C GLN A 132 4.36 -4.17 -9.51
N HIS A 133 3.27 -3.84 -10.21
CA HIS A 133 3.21 -3.91 -11.66
C HIS A 133 4.17 -2.89 -12.30
N ASN A 134 4.21 -1.67 -11.80
CA ASN A 134 5.11 -0.62 -12.26
C ASN A 134 6.58 -1.01 -12.05
N LEU A 135 6.92 -1.60 -10.90
CA LEU A 135 8.26 -2.12 -10.64
C LEU A 135 8.64 -3.24 -11.62
N MET A 136 7.71 -4.18 -11.87
CA MET A 136 7.93 -5.26 -12.84
C MET A 136 8.14 -4.70 -14.25
N LEU A 137 7.32 -3.73 -14.66
CA LEU A 137 7.43 -3.09 -15.97
C LEU A 137 8.79 -2.39 -16.14
N LEU A 138 9.24 -1.66 -15.11
CA LEU A 138 10.57 -1.04 -15.10
C LEU A 138 11.68 -2.07 -15.22
N GLN A 139 11.60 -3.18 -14.46
CA GLN A 139 12.58 -4.25 -14.55
C GLN A 139 12.62 -4.88 -15.94
N LYS A 140 11.47 -5.13 -16.56
CA LYS A 140 11.38 -5.68 -17.91
C LYS A 140 11.90 -4.71 -18.97
N ASN A 141 11.59 -3.42 -18.83
CA ASN A 141 12.11 -2.39 -19.73
C ASN A 141 13.65 -2.30 -19.65
N ASN A 142 14.21 -2.34 -18.44
CA ASN A 142 15.66 -2.38 -18.25
C ASN A 142 16.30 -3.63 -18.89
N GLN A 143 15.68 -4.80 -18.74
CA GLN A 143 16.14 -6.04 -19.39
C GLN A 143 16.09 -5.93 -20.92
N LEU A 144 15.00 -5.38 -21.46
CA LEU A 144 14.82 -5.14 -22.89
C LEU A 144 15.92 -4.21 -23.43
N SER A 145 16.17 -3.09 -22.75
CA SER A 145 17.20 -2.13 -23.12
C SER A 145 18.60 -2.75 -23.11
N GLN A 146 18.93 -3.57 -22.11
CA GLN A 146 20.20 -4.30 -22.06
C GLN A 146 20.34 -5.30 -23.21
N LEU A 147 19.29 -6.06 -23.51
CA LEU A 147 19.28 -7.01 -24.63
C LEU A 147 19.44 -6.31 -25.97
N GLN A 148 18.72 -5.20 -26.17
CA GLN A 148 18.81 -4.39 -27.38
C GLN A 148 20.21 -3.81 -27.55
N LYS A 149 20.83 -3.32 -26.48
CA LYS A 149 22.22 -2.84 -26.51
C LYS A 149 23.19 -3.94 -26.95
N ARG A 150 23.10 -5.14 -26.35
CA ARG A 150 23.95 -6.28 -26.72
C ARG A 150 23.74 -6.71 -28.17
N MET A 151 22.49 -6.72 -28.63
CA MET A 151 22.16 -7.03 -30.01
C MET A 151 22.81 -6.04 -30.99
N GLU A 152 22.74 -4.74 -30.69
CA GLU A 152 23.36 -3.71 -31.53
C GLU A 152 24.89 -3.81 -31.52
N GLU A 153 25.49 -4.07 -30.35
CA GLU A 153 26.94 -4.32 -30.23
C GLU A 153 27.37 -5.51 -31.10
N THR A 154 26.72 -6.67 -30.95
CA THR A 154 27.02 -7.87 -31.76
C THR A 154 26.80 -7.62 -33.25
N ARG A 155 25.73 -6.89 -33.62
CA ARG A 155 25.46 -6.52 -35.02
C ARG A 155 26.57 -5.63 -35.59
N SER A 156 27.05 -4.65 -34.81
CA SER A 156 28.12 -3.76 -35.23
C SER A 156 29.44 -4.50 -35.44
N GLU A 157 29.75 -5.48 -34.59
CA GLU A 157 30.91 -6.35 -34.72
C GLU A 157 30.79 -7.24 -35.96
N ALA A 158 29.63 -7.86 -36.16
CA ALA A 158 29.35 -8.69 -37.33
C ALA A 158 29.56 -7.90 -38.64
N LEU A 159 29.00 -6.69 -38.73
CA LEU A 159 29.20 -5.79 -39.88
C LEU A 159 30.68 -5.43 -40.09
N THR A 160 31.44 -5.25 -39.01
CA THR A 160 32.87 -4.95 -39.09
C THR A 160 33.64 -6.13 -39.67
N TRP A 161 33.33 -7.36 -39.23
CA TRP A 161 33.94 -8.57 -39.75
C TRP A 161 33.52 -8.86 -41.19
N GLU A 162 32.27 -8.64 -41.54
CA GLU A 162 31.77 -8.77 -42.91
C GLU A 162 32.51 -7.84 -43.87
N ARG A 163 32.73 -6.57 -43.49
CA ARG A 163 33.53 -5.64 -44.29
C ARG A 163 34.97 -6.12 -44.47
N LYS A 164 35.62 -6.58 -43.39
CA LYS A 164 36.99 -7.11 -43.45
C LYS A 164 37.06 -8.34 -44.36
N TRP A 165 36.10 -9.25 -44.24
CA TRP A 165 36.01 -10.45 -45.07
C TRP A 165 35.83 -10.10 -46.54
N ASN A 166 34.90 -9.20 -46.86
CA ASN A 166 34.68 -8.72 -48.23
C ASN A 166 35.96 -8.10 -48.83
N HIS A 167 36.72 -7.33 -48.04
CA HIS A 167 37.98 -6.75 -48.50
C HIS A 167 39.05 -7.81 -48.79
N ILE A 168 39.17 -8.83 -47.93
CA ILE A 168 40.07 -9.97 -48.14
C ILE A 168 39.67 -10.71 -49.41
N GLN A 169 38.38 -10.99 -49.59
CA GLN A 169 37.86 -11.69 -50.75
C GLN A 169 38.10 -10.91 -52.04
N GLU A 170 37.84 -9.60 -52.04
CA GLU A 170 38.12 -8.73 -53.19
C GLU A 170 39.61 -8.71 -53.55
N THR A 171 40.47 -8.60 -52.53
CA THR A 171 41.93 -8.62 -52.72
C THR A 171 42.41 -9.97 -53.24
N ALA A 172 41.89 -11.07 -52.72
CA ALA A 172 42.22 -12.42 -53.18
C ALA A 172 41.76 -12.64 -54.62
N ALA A 173 40.56 -12.15 -54.99
CA ALA A 173 40.06 -12.21 -56.37
C ALA A 173 40.97 -11.42 -57.32
N LYS A 174 41.38 -10.20 -56.96
CA LYS A 174 42.34 -9.39 -57.74
C LYS A 174 43.68 -10.09 -57.91
N LYS A 175 44.24 -10.66 -56.84
CA LYS A 175 45.52 -11.40 -56.90
C LYS A 175 45.41 -12.67 -57.74
N THR A 176 44.31 -13.41 -57.62
CA THR A 176 44.06 -14.62 -58.41
C THR A 176 43.93 -14.30 -59.89
N LEU A 177 43.22 -13.20 -60.23
CA LEU A 177 43.13 -12.72 -61.60
C LEU A 177 44.50 -12.33 -62.16
N LEU A 178 45.29 -11.55 -61.42
CA LEU A 178 46.64 -11.15 -61.82
C LEU A 178 47.55 -12.37 -62.00
N LEU A 179 47.51 -13.34 -61.09
CA LEU A 179 48.26 -14.57 -61.23
C LEU A 179 47.86 -15.32 -62.51
N GLY A 180 46.57 -15.43 -62.80
CA GLY A 180 46.09 -16.01 -64.05
C GLY A 180 46.62 -15.28 -65.28
N GLN A 181 46.60 -13.95 -65.28
CA GLN A 181 47.15 -13.13 -66.37
C GLN A 181 48.66 -13.36 -66.55
N ILE A 182 49.44 -13.40 -65.46
CA ILE A 182 50.87 -13.69 -65.51
C ILE A 182 51.11 -15.07 -66.09
N LYS A 183 50.40 -16.10 -65.60
CA LYS A 183 50.52 -17.47 -66.12
C LYS A 183 50.25 -17.55 -67.62
N MET A 184 49.18 -16.91 -68.10
CA MET A 184 48.85 -16.89 -69.53
C MET A 184 49.89 -16.15 -70.36
N ALA A 185 50.34 -14.97 -69.92
CA ALA A 185 51.38 -14.22 -70.62
C ALA A 185 52.71 -14.98 -70.67
N THR A 186 53.09 -15.62 -69.57
CA THR A 186 54.27 -16.49 -69.50
C THR A 186 54.15 -17.68 -70.43
N LEU A 187 53.02 -18.39 -70.43
CA LEU A 187 52.81 -19.53 -71.32
C LEU A 187 52.92 -19.10 -72.78
N ASN A 188 52.24 -18.02 -73.17
CA ASN A 188 52.30 -17.50 -74.54
C ASN A 188 53.73 -17.14 -74.96
N LEU A 189 54.50 -16.47 -74.08
CA LEU A 189 55.90 -16.16 -74.36
C LEU A 189 56.77 -17.41 -74.45
N TYR A 190 56.53 -18.39 -73.58
CA TYR A 190 57.25 -19.66 -73.57
C TYR A 190 57.05 -20.39 -74.89
N GLU A 191 55.79 -20.53 -75.35
CA GLU A 191 55.44 -21.15 -76.63
C GLU A 191 56.14 -20.46 -77.81
N MET A 192 56.15 -19.12 -77.83
CA MET A 192 56.90 -18.37 -78.87
C MET A 192 58.41 -18.63 -78.86
N THR A 193 59.00 -18.87 -77.68
CA THR A 193 60.44 -19.16 -77.56
C THR A 193 60.79 -20.64 -77.75
N SER A 194 59.83 -21.55 -77.56
CA SER A 194 60.02 -22.98 -77.84
C SER A 194 59.82 -23.31 -79.31
N ASP A 195 59.00 -22.56 -80.06
CA ASP A 195 58.89 -22.75 -81.52
C ASP A 195 60.21 -22.44 -82.26
N THR A 196 61.13 -21.69 -81.63
CA THR A 196 62.47 -21.38 -82.15
C THR A 196 63.58 -22.31 -81.64
N LEU A 197 63.32 -23.13 -80.61
CA LEU A 197 64.26 -24.05 -79.96
C LEU A 197 63.62 -25.45 -79.94
N GLU A 198 64.14 -26.38 -80.76
CA GLU A 198 63.63 -27.76 -80.89
C GLU A 198 63.07 -28.32 -79.57
N ALA A 199 61.78 -28.62 -79.59
CA ALA A 199 60.99 -28.92 -78.39
C ALA A 199 61.49 -30.17 -77.65
N GLU A 200 61.98 -30.00 -76.42
CA GLU A 200 62.07 -31.09 -75.46
C GLU A 200 60.66 -31.38 -74.92
N GLU A 201 60.00 -32.37 -75.52
CA GLU A 201 58.70 -32.88 -75.09
C GLU A 201 58.81 -33.60 -73.74
N GLY A 202 58.07 -33.13 -72.73
CA GLY A 202 57.85 -33.89 -71.50
C GLY A 202 57.65 -33.07 -70.22
N GLU A 203 57.85 -31.76 -70.23
CA GLU A 203 57.72 -30.96 -69.01
C GLU A 203 56.29 -30.51 -68.72
N ASN A 204 55.93 -30.53 -67.43
CA ASN A 204 54.64 -30.08 -66.92
C ASN A 204 54.36 -28.64 -67.39
N MET A 205 53.49 -28.51 -68.39
CA MET A 205 53.15 -27.29 -69.11
C MET A 205 52.46 -26.22 -68.23
N ASN A 206 52.28 -26.48 -66.94
CA ASN A 206 51.66 -25.58 -65.96
C ASN A 206 52.64 -25.05 -64.89
N ASP A 207 53.94 -25.35 -65.04
CA ASP A 207 55.00 -24.84 -64.16
C ASP A 207 55.51 -23.47 -64.65
N THR A 208 54.87 -22.42 -64.15
CA THR A 208 55.18 -21.02 -64.54
C THR A 208 56.61 -20.60 -64.21
N GLU A 209 57.20 -21.12 -63.12
CA GLU A 209 58.57 -20.77 -62.73
C GLU A 209 59.59 -21.33 -63.73
N LYS A 210 59.41 -22.59 -64.15
CA LYS A 210 60.25 -23.20 -65.18
C LYS A 210 60.11 -22.51 -66.54
N GLN A 211 58.88 -22.16 -66.94
CA GLN A 211 58.64 -21.42 -68.18
C GLN A 211 59.39 -20.08 -68.18
N LEU A 212 59.28 -19.30 -67.10
CA LEU A 212 60.02 -18.04 -66.94
C LEU A 212 61.53 -18.25 -66.99
N TYR A 213 62.04 -19.33 -66.40
CA TYR A 213 63.47 -19.67 -66.46
C TYR A 213 63.94 -19.93 -67.89
N LYS A 214 63.18 -20.73 -68.67
CA LYS A 214 63.50 -21.01 -70.08
C LYS A 214 63.42 -19.75 -70.96
N ILE A 215 62.38 -18.92 -70.79
CA ILE A 215 62.27 -17.62 -71.48
C ILE A 215 63.48 -16.74 -71.16
N LYS A 216 63.90 -16.69 -69.89
CA LYS A 216 65.08 -15.92 -69.46
C LYS A 216 66.36 -16.41 -70.14
N MET A 217 66.57 -17.74 -70.20
CA MET A 217 67.72 -18.33 -70.90
C MET A 217 67.73 -17.94 -72.36
N PHE A 218 66.60 -18.09 -73.07
CA PHE A 218 66.47 -17.70 -74.46
C PHE A 218 66.82 -16.21 -74.71
N ILE A 219 66.31 -15.30 -73.88
CA ILE A 219 66.60 -13.86 -73.99
C ILE A 219 68.10 -13.59 -73.78
N GLN A 220 68.72 -14.27 -72.82
CA GLN A 220 70.14 -14.11 -72.52
C GLN A 220 71.02 -14.66 -73.66
N ASP A 221 70.70 -15.84 -74.18
CA ASP A 221 71.38 -16.44 -75.32
C ASP A 221 71.28 -15.54 -76.56
N TYR A 222 70.08 -15.02 -76.86
CA TYR A 222 69.87 -14.09 -77.96
C TYR A 222 70.68 -12.79 -77.79
N LYS A 223 70.71 -12.23 -76.57
CA LYS A 223 71.51 -11.04 -76.25
C LYS A 223 73.01 -11.30 -76.45
N ASP A 224 73.50 -12.45 -76.01
CA ASP A 224 74.90 -12.82 -76.13
C ASP A 224 75.28 -13.04 -77.61
N ILE A 225 74.42 -13.68 -78.40
CA ILE A 225 74.57 -13.80 -79.86
C ILE A 225 74.67 -12.41 -80.50
N VAL A 226 73.73 -11.51 -80.21
CA VAL A 226 73.73 -10.14 -80.78
C VAL A 226 75.02 -9.40 -80.44
N GLN A 227 75.47 -9.46 -79.18
CA GLN A 227 76.74 -8.85 -78.74
C GLN A 227 77.95 -9.47 -79.45
N GLN A 228 77.95 -10.79 -79.68
CA GLN A 228 78.98 -11.47 -80.44
C GLN A 228 79.04 -10.93 -81.88
N THR A 229 77.90 -10.80 -82.56
CA THR A 229 77.82 -10.21 -83.91
C THR A 229 78.28 -8.76 -83.95
N GLN A 230 77.92 -7.93 -82.97
CA GLN A 230 78.33 -6.52 -82.90
C GLN A 230 79.85 -6.38 -82.69
N ARG A 231 80.45 -7.23 -81.86
CA ARG A 231 81.92 -7.29 -81.69
C ARG A 231 82.65 -7.72 -82.95
N VAL A 232 82.02 -8.55 -83.79
CA VAL A 232 82.58 -8.97 -85.09
C VAL A 232 82.46 -7.85 -86.13
N THR A 233 81.40 -7.04 -86.10
CA THR A 233 81.25 -5.88 -87.00
C THR A 233 82.19 -4.72 -86.67
N ASP A 234 82.50 -4.49 -85.38
CA ASP A 234 83.43 -3.44 -84.95
C ASP A 234 84.91 -3.78 -85.19
N LYS A 235 85.24 -5.06 -85.45
CA LYS A 235 86.62 -5.53 -85.67
C LYS A 235 87.05 -5.64 -87.14
N LYS A 236 86.25 -5.18 -88.12
CA LYS A 236 86.69 -5.09 -89.53
C LYS A 236 87.41 -3.74 -89.79
N PRO A 237 88.73 -3.71 -90.08
CA PRO A 237 89.37 -2.50 -90.57
C PRO A 237 89.02 -2.25 -92.04
N ARG A 238 88.80 -0.98 -92.41
CA ARG A 238 88.79 -0.52 -93.81
C ARG A 238 90.14 -0.83 -94.44
N GLN A 239 90.25 -1.92 -95.19
CA GLN A 239 91.38 -2.15 -96.09
C GLN A 239 91.21 -1.29 -97.35
N LYS A 240 92.14 -0.34 -97.52
CA LYS A 240 92.45 0.33 -98.79
C LYS A 240 93.03 -0.69 -99.76
N VAL A 241 92.64 -0.64 -101.03
CA VAL A 241 93.38 -1.26 -102.15
C VAL A 241 93.44 -0.24 -103.32
N PRO A 242 94.57 -0.10 -104.04
CA PRO A 242 94.92 1.09 -104.84
C PRO A 242 94.74 0.97 -106.37
N SER A 243 94.66 2.14 -107.02
CA SER A 243 95.16 2.60 -108.35
C SER A 243 95.22 1.61 -109.53
N THR A 244 94.59 1.81 -110.71
CA THR A 244 94.82 2.75 -111.86
C THR A 244 94.69 1.90 -113.15
N PRO A 245 94.78 2.40 -114.40
CA PRO A 245 94.28 3.64 -115.02
C PRO A 245 93.49 3.36 -116.33
N HIS A 246 92.78 4.36 -116.86
CA HIS A 246 92.70 4.66 -118.30
C HIS A 246 92.33 6.12 -118.53
#